data_AF-A0AA37W1E5-F1
#
_entry.id   AF-A0AA37W1E5-F1
#
_cell.length_a   1.000
_cell.length_b   1.000
_cell.length_c   1.000
_cell.angle_alpha   90.00
_cell.angle_beta   90.00
_cell.angle_gamma   90.00
#
_symmetry.space_group_name_H-M   'P 1'
#
loop_
_entity.id
_entity.type
_entity.pdbx_description
1 polymer ?
#
loop_
_entity_poly.entity_id
_entity_poly.type
_entity_poly.pdbx_seq_one_letter_code
_entity_poly.pdbx_strand_id
1 'polypeptide(L)'
;MFCPHCAKTLRFSQVSEYQVEGMQRYIRCYHCDTWLANSGRIVMTKVVSFYLAAAGFAVSYFWPEWQLPALPVSIFSLVVMLMSHLMDQWSVVEHPPAPRKAKAG
;
A
#
# COMPACT_ATOMS: atom_id res chain seq x y z
N MET A 1 10.45 -5.44 -6.79
CA MET A 1 10.76 -4.46 -5.72
C MET A 1 12.25 -4.50 -5.42
N PHE A 2 12.80 -3.50 -4.73
CA PHE A 2 14.23 -3.39 -4.47
C PHE A 2 14.48 -3.34 -2.96
N CYS A 3 15.56 -3.99 -2.50
CA CYS A 3 15.95 -3.88 -1.10
C CYS A 3 16.75 -2.58 -0.89
N PRO A 4 16.30 -1.63 -0.05
CA PRO A 4 17.07 -0.42 0.28
C PRO A 4 18.42 -0.70 0.95
N HIS A 5 18.60 -1.88 1.58
CA HIS A 5 19.85 -2.24 2.26
C HIS A 5 20.91 -2.80 1.29
N CYS A 6 20.60 -3.89 0.58
CA CYS A 6 21.58 -4.58 -0.26
C CYS A 6 21.54 -4.17 -1.74
N ALA A 7 20.64 -3.27 -2.10
CA ALA A 7 20.47 -2.80 -3.46
C ALA A 7 20.22 -3.91 -4.52
N LYS A 8 19.63 -5.03 -4.11
CA LYS A 8 19.26 -6.13 -5.00
C LYS A 8 17.75 -6.19 -5.25
N THR A 9 17.37 -6.68 -6.42
CA THR A 9 15.97 -6.89 -6.79
C THR A 9 15.38 -8.08 -6.04
N LEU A 10 14.24 -7.86 -5.40
CA LEU A 10 13.47 -8.88 -4.70
C LEU A 10 12.28 -9.31 -5.56
N ARG A 11 12.10 -10.63 -5.70
CA ARG A 11 10.94 -11.26 -6.31
C ARG A 11 10.07 -11.84 -5.21
N PHE A 12 8.77 -11.56 -5.27
CA PHE A 12 7.81 -12.09 -4.29
C PHE A 12 7.76 -13.63 -4.27
N SER A 13 8.03 -14.29 -5.40
CA SER A 13 8.04 -15.75 -5.49
C SER A 13 9.16 -16.43 -4.71
N GLN A 14 10.18 -15.68 -4.25
CA GLN A 14 11.34 -16.20 -3.52
C GLN A 14 11.37 -15.74 -2.06
N VAL A 15 10.32 -15.04 -1.61
CA VAL A 15 10.19 -14.63 -0.20
C VAL A 15 9.68 -15.84 0.59
N SER A 16 10.51 -16.35 1.50
CA SER A 16 10.15 -17.46 2.40
C SER A 16 9.40 -17.00 3.65
N GLU A 17 9.73 -15.81 4.16
CA GLU A 17 9.18 -15.27 5.41
C GLU A 17 8.42 -13.96 5.15
N TYR A 18 7.11 -14.01 5.35
CA TYR A 18 6.17 -12.90 5.26
C TYR A 18 5.37 -12.82 6.56
N GLN A 19 5.37 -11.65 7.19
CA GLN A 19 4.63 -11.41 8.42
C GLN A 19 3.75 -10.17 8.25
N VAL A 20 2.54 -10.21 8.81
CA VAL A 20 1.62 -9.08 8.84
C VAL A 20 1.27 -8.79 10.29
N GLU A 21 1.35 -7.52 10.68
CA GLU A 21 0.85 -7.09 11.97
C GLU A 21 -0.04 -5.87 11.82
N GLY A 22 -1.34 -6.08 12.06
CA GLY A 22 -2.36 -5.07 11.80
C GLY A 22 -2.33 -4.65 10.33
N MET A 23 -2.03 -3.38 10.08
CA MET A 23 -1.87 -2.85 8.72
C MET A 23 -0.41 -2.83 8.25
N GLN A 24 0.58 -3.20 9.08
CA GLN A 24 1.99 -3.22 8.67
C GLN A 24 2.34 -4.56 8.04
N ARG A 25 3.16 -4.53 6.98
CA ARG A 25 3.64 -5.73 6.28
C ARG A 25 5.14 -5.82 6.44
N TYR A 26 5.64 -6.99 6.78
CA TYR A 26 7.05 -7.27 6.97
C TYR A 26 7.47 -8.38 6.01
N ILE A 27 8.56 -8.16 5.28
CA ILE A 27 9.17 -9.13 4.37
C ILE A 27 10.64 -9.27 4.74
N ARG A 28 11.13 -10.51 4.79
CA ARG A 28 12.57 -10.75 4.93
C ARG A 28 13.25 -10.81 3.57
N CYS A 29 14.36 -10.10 3.43
CA CYS A 29 15.19 -10.14 2.23
C CYS A 29 15.98 -11.44 2.16
N TYR A 30 15.80 -12.26 1.11
CA TYR A 30 16.54 -13.51 0.94
C TYR A 30 18.03 -13.35 0.54
N HIS A 31 18.49 -12.11 0.28
CA HIS A 31 19.89 -11.82 -0.06
C HIS A 31 20.73 -11.34 1.12
N CYS A 32 20.14 -10.57 2.03
CA CYS A 32 20.87 -9.96 3.16
C CYS A 32 20.21 -10.18 4.51
N ASP A 33 19.18 -11.04 4.56
CA ASP A 33 18.47 -11.45 5.77
C ASP A 33 17.81 -10.31 6.58
N THR A 34 17.83 -9.08 6.08
CA THR A 34 17.23 -7.91 6.74
C THR A 34 15.71 -7.89 6.59
N TRP A 35 15.02 -7.42 7.62
CA TRP A 35 13.58 -7.20 7.59
C TRP A 35 13.22 -5.85 6.95
N LEU A 36 12.17 -5.89 6.14
CA LEU A 36 11.65 -4.75 5.39
C LEU A 36 10.21 -4.52 5.82
N ALA A 37 9.89 -3.32 6.27
CA ALA A 37 8.54 -2.92 6.61
C ALA A 37 7.91 -2.08 5.49
N ASN A 38 6.61 -2.25 5.30
CA ASN A 38 5.78 -1.37 4.51
C ASN A 38 4.48 -1.05 5.26
N SER A 39 4.15 0.24 5.31
CA SER A 39 2.92 0.72 5.88
C SER A 39 1.72 0.38 4.99
N GLY A 40 0.98 -0.66 5.34
CA GLY A 40 -0.26 -1.00 4.63
C GLY A 40 -1.36 0.04 4.81
N ARG A 41 -1.21 1.04 5.69
CA ARG A 41 -2.08 2.24 5.69
C ARG A 41 -2.00 2.97 4.35
N ILE A 42 -0.78 3.21 3.83
CA ILE A 42 -0.57 3.88 2.54
C ILE A 42 -1.14 3.03 1.40
N VAL A 43 -0.93 1.71 1.47
CA VAL A 43 -1.52 0.77 0.50
C VAL A 43 -3.05 0.83 0.53
N MET A 44 -3.67 0.86 1.71
CA MET A 44 -5.13 0.98 1.84
C MET A 44 -5.62 2.32 1.31
N THR A 45 -4.95 3.43 1.65
CA THR A 45 -5.29 4.76 1.12
C THR A 45 -5.24 4.78 -0.40
N LYS A 46 -4.19 4.20 -1.01
CA LYS A 46 -4.08 4.07 -2.47
C LYS A 46 -5.28 3.35 -3.09
N VAL A 47 -5.69 2.23 -2.48
CA VAL A 47 -6.83 1.43 -2.97
C VAL A 47 -8.14 2.20 -2.83
N VAL A 48 -8.40 2.81 -1.67
CA VAL A 48 -9.61 3.60 -1.43
C VAL A 48 -9.69 4.80 -2.38
N SER A 49 -8.58 5.53 -2.57
CA SER A 49 -8.50 6.66 -3.50
C SER A 49 -8.75 6.25 -4.95
N PHE A 50 -8.27 5.08 -5.37
CA PHE A 50 -8.57 4.55 -6.70
C PHE A 50 -10.07 4.31 -6.90
N TYR A 51 -10.73 3.65 -5.95
CA TYR A 51 -12.16 3.39 -6.04
C TYR A 51 -13.00 4.66 -5.96
N LEU A 52 -12.61 5.63 -5.13
CA LEU A 52 -13.26 6.94 -5.08
C LEU A 52 -13.15 7.70 -6.41
N ALA A 53 -11.96 7.70 -7.02
CA ALA A 53 -11.78 8.31 -8.34
C ALA A 53 -12.64 7.61 -9.41
N ALA A 54 -12.62 6.27 -9.47
CA ALA A 54 -13.41 5.51 -10.43
C ALA A 54 -14.92 5.72 -10.24
N ALA A 55 -15.40 5.71 -9.00
CA ALA A 55 -16.81 5.98 -8.69
C ALA A 55 -17.20 7.42 -9.04
N GLY A 56 -16.34 8.40 -8.75
CA GLY A 56 -16.58 9.80 -9.08
C GLY A 56 -16.67 10.05 -10.59
N PHE A 57 -15.83 9.41 -11.39
CA PHE A 57 -15.95 9.44 -12.86
C PHE A 57 -17.18 8.72 -13.37
N ALA A 58 -17.57 7.59 -12.78
CA ALA A 58 -18.79 6.90 -13.15
C ALA A 58 -20.03 7.76 -12.84
N VAL A 59 -20.09 8.38 -11.66
CA VAL A 59 -21.19 9.27 -11.27
C VAL A 59 -21.27 10.49 -12.19
N SER A 60 -20.15 11.13 -12.50
CA SER A 60 -20.13 12.30 -13.39
C SER A 60 -20.52 11.95 -14.83
N TYR A 61 -20.33 10.70 -15.26
CA TYR A 61 -20.74 10.19 -16.56
C TYR A 61 -22.24 9.84 -16.63
N PHE A 62 -22.77 9.13 -15.63
CA PHE A 62 -24.17 8.69 -15.63
C PHE A 62 -25.15 9.77 -15.15
N TRP A 63 -24.73 10.66 -14.25
CA TRP A 63 -25.54 11.73 -13.67
C TRP A 63 -24.86 13.09 -13.83
N PRO A 64 -25.06 13.75 -14.98
CA PRO A 64 -24.37 15.00 -15.30
C PRO A 64 -24.66 16.13 -14.29
N GLU A 65 -25.82 16.12 -13.63
CA GLU A 65 -26.17 17.07 -12.57
C GLU A 65 -25.24 17.02 -11.35
N TRP A 66 -24.52 15.90 -11.15
CA TRP A 66 -23.53 15.74 -10.08
C TRP A 66 -22.09 16.05 -10.53
N GLN A 67 -21.86 16.50 -11.76
CA GLN A 67 -20.51 16.76 -12.28
C GLN A 67 -19.74 17.82 -11.48
N LEU A 68 -20.40 18.92 -11.12
CA LEU A 68 -19.80 20.04 -10.38
C LEU A 68 -19.14 19.59 -9.06
N PRO A 69 -19.81 18.81 -8.18
CA PRO A 69 -19.16 18.26 -6.99
C PRO A 69 -18.32 17.00 -7.27
N ALA A 70 -18.68 16.14 -8.24
CA ALA A 70 -17.98 14.87 -8.45
C ALA A 70 -16.58 15.03 -9.06
N LEU A 71 -16.39 15.99 -9.97
CA LEU A 71 -15.09 16.24 -10.62
C LEU A 71 -13.97 16.63 -9.63
N PRO A 72 -14.12 17.64 -8.75
CA PRO A 72 -13.05 18.00 -7.83
C PRO A 72 -12.72 16.86 -6.85
N VAL A 73 -13.73 16.10 -6.40
CA VAL A 73 -13.53 14.92 -5.55
C VAL A 73 -12.73 13.83 -6.27
N SER A 74 -13.03 13.60 -7.56
CA SER A 74 -12.32 12.62 -8.39
C SER A 74 -10.86 13.03 -8.61
N ILE A 75 -10.62 14.30 -8.96
CA ILE A 75 -9.28 14.85 -9.16
C ILE A 75 -8.46 14.76 -7.87
N PHE A 76 -9.04 15.19 -6.74
CA PHE A 76 -8.37 15.08 -5.45
C PHE A 76 -8.02 13.63 -5.10
N SER A 77 -8.94 12.69 -5.36
CA SER A 77 -8.71 11.27 -5.14
C SER A 77 -7.57 10.72 -6.01
N LEU A 78 -7.45 11.14 -7.27
CA LEU A 78 -6.32 10.79 -8.13
C LEU A 78 -4.99 11.32 -7.61
N VAL A 79 -4.95 12.56 -7.13
CA VAL A 79 -3.73 13.14 -6.55
C VAL A 79 -3.30 12.35 -5.31
N VAL A 80 -4.24 12.05 -4.41
CA VAL A 80 -3.95 11.23 -3.21
C VAL A 80 -3.49 9.83 -3.59
N MET A 81 -4.10 9.21 -4.61
CA MET A 81 -3.67 7.91 -5.13
C MET A 81 -2.23 7.96 -5.66
N LEU A 82 -1.88 9.01 -6.42
CA LEU A 82 -0.54 9.20 -6.97
C LEU A 82 0.50 9.39 -5.86
N MET A 83 0.21 10.28 -4.89
CA MET A 83 1.09 10.49 -3.74
C MET A 83 1.27 9.19 -2.93
N SER A 84 0.17 8.47 -2.65
CA SER A 84 0.22 7.20 -1.95
C SER A 84 1.03 6.16 -2.71
N HIS A 85 0.98 6.17 -4.05
CA HIS A 85 1.79 5.27 -4.86
C HIS A 85 3.28 5.56 -4.75
N LEU A 86 3.69 6.83 -4.71
CA LEU A 86 5.09 7.23 -4.56
C LEU A 86 5.62 6.99 -3.14
N MET A 87 4.77 7.11 -2.13
CA MET A 87 5.10 6.84 -0.72
C MET A 87 5.10 5.35 -0.36
N ASP A 88 4.70 4.47 -1.28
CA ASP A 88 4.71 3.01 -1.11
C ASP A 88 6.15 2.47 -1.18
N GLN A 89 6.99 2.90 -0.24
CA GLN A 89 8.39 2.52 -0.11
C GLN A 89 8.58 1.51 1.00
N TRP A 90 9.49 0.57 0.78
CA TRP A 90 9.92 -0.39 1.78
C TRP A 90 11.07 0.21 2.58
N SER A 91 10.94 0.24 3.91
CA SER A 91 12.00 0.70 4.82
C SER A 91 12.64 -0.47 5.55
N VAL A 92 13.93 -0.34 5.90
CA VAL A 92 14.64 -1.34 6.72
C VAL A 92 14.19 -1.19 8.16
N VAL A 93 13.93 -2.31 8.84
CA VAL A 93 13.59 -2.37 10.26
C VAL A 93 14.45 -3.45 10.92
N GLU A 94 14.95 -3.19 12.13
CA GLU A 94 15.82 -4.13 12.86
C GLU A 94 15.14 -5.50 13.08
N HIS A 95 13.91 -5.51 13.59
CA HIS A 95 13.14 -6.72 13.86
C HIS A 95 11.64 -6.45 13.68
N PRO A 96 10.87 -7.39 13.11
CA PRO A 96 9.42 -7.29 13.10
C PRO A 96 8.92 -7.41 14.54
N PRO A 97 7.80 -6.76 14.89
CA PRO A 97 7.23 -6.94 16.21
C PRO A 97 6.77 -8.40 16.36
N ALA A 98 6.76 -8.89 17.60
CA ALA A 98 6.46 -10.29 17.88
C ALA A 98 5.10 -10.66 17.27
N PRO A 99 4.98 -11.79 16.53
CA PRO A 99 3.74 -12.18 15.90
C PRO A 99 2.65 -12.24 16.98
N ARG A 100 1.67 -11.35 16.88
CA ARG A 100 0.53 -11.34 17.78
C ARG A 100 -0.18 -12.67 17.58
N LYS A 101 0.02 -13.63 18.50
CA LYS A 101 -0.66 -14.94 18.45
C LYS A 101 -2.13 -14.64 18.25
N ALA A 102 -2.70 -15.15 17.16
CA ALA A 102 -4.14 -15.13 16.97
C ALA A 102 -4.75 -15.63 18.27
N LYS A 103 -5.55 -14.81 18.95
CA LYS A 103 -6.37 -15.29 20.06
C LYS A 103 -7.20 -16.42 19.45
N ALA A 104 -6.82 -17.66 19.77
CA ALA A 104 -7.66 -18.81 19.53
C ALA A 104 -8.97 -18.51 20.26
N GLY A 105 -10.03 -18.33 19.47
CA GLY A 105 -11.40 -18.36 19.97
C GLY A 105 -11.75 -19.78 20.40
#